data_AF-A0A929Z9E6-F1
#
_entry.id   AF-A0A929Z9E6-F1
#
_cell.length_a   1.000
_cell.length_b   1.000
_cell.length_c   1.000
_cell.angle_alpha   90.00
_cell.angle_beta   90.00
_cell.angle_gamma   90.00
#
_symmetry.space_group_name_H-M   'P 1'
#
loop_
_entity.id
_entity.type
_entity.pdbx_description
1 polymer ?
#
loop_
_entity_poly.entity_id
_entity_poly.type
_entity_poly.pdbx_seq_one_letter_code
_entity_poly.pdbx_strand_id
1 'polypeptide(L)'
;MESIALDDYLLEHMSPEHPYLHQLYRATHTRLLRPRMASGPLQGKLLTLLCRLLQPRTVVEIGTYSGYSALAMAAGMPEGSRIFTFEINDEQEDFTRPWL
;
A
#
# COMPACT_ATOMS: atom_id res chain seq x y z
N MET A 1 -7.51 8.49 -22.52
CA MET A 1 -6.44 7.88 -23.33
C MET A 1 -5.07 8.39 -22.93
N GLU A 2 -4.84 9.71 -22.84
CA GLU A 2 -3.54 10.26 -22.38
C GLU A 2 -3.14 9.81 -20.96
N SER A 3 -4.07 9.75 -20.00
CA SER A 3 -3.70 9.37 -18.62
C SER A 3 -3.25 7.91 -18.49
N ILE A 4 -3.82 7.00 -19.28
CA ILE A 4 -3.46 5.58 -19.25
C ILE A 4 -2.04 5.39 -19.78
N ALA A 5 -1.70 6.06 -20.90
CA ALA A 5 -0.37 6.00 -21.46
C ALA A 5 0.70 6.56 -20.51
N LEU A 6 0.36 7.57 -19.70
CA LEU A 6 1.26 8.11 -18.68
C LEU A 6 1.41 7.17 -17.48
N ASP A 7 0.32 6.58 -16.99
CA ASP A 7 0.36 5.64 -15.87
C ASP A 7 1.21 4.41 -16.21
N ASP A 8 1.02 3.85 -17.41
CA ASP A 8 1.82 2.71 -17.91
C ASP A 8 3.31 3.10 -18.03
N TYR A 9 3.60 4.27 -18.59
CA TYR A 9 4.97 4.78 -18.67
C TYR A 9 5.63 4.89 -17.29
N LEU A 10 4.92 5.44 -16.30
CA LEU A 10 5.43 5.57 -14.93
C LEU A 10 5.69 4.20 -14.30
N LEU A 11 4.77 3.24 -14.48
CA LEU A 11 4.91 1.88 -13.95
C LEU A 11 6.09 1.13 -14.59
N GLU A 12 6.35 1.34 -15.88
CA GLU A 12 7.46 0.72 -16.61
C GLU A 12 8.83 1.32 -16.23
N HIS A 13 8.86 2.59 -15.82
CA HIS A 13 10.12 3.32 -15.55
C HIS A 13 10.42 3.53 -14.06
N MET A 14 9.55 3.06 -13.17
CA MET A 14 9.79 3.09 -11.72
C MET A 14 10.41 1.79 -11.22
N SER A 15 11.08 1.85 -10.06
CA SER A 15 11.60 0.63 -9.43
C SER A 15 10.45 -0.32 -9.07
N PRO A 16 10.59 -1.64 -9.33
CA PRO A 16 9.52 -2.60 -9.10
C PRO A 16 9.13 -2.67 -7.62
N GLU A 17 7.84 -2.91 -7.35
CA GLU A 17 7.36 -3.12 -5.98
C GLU A 17 7.88 -4.43 -5.38
N HIS A 18 7.83 -4.53 -4.05
CA HIS A 18 8.22 -5.75 -3.37
C HIS A 18 7.23 -6.89 -3.74
N PRO A 19 7.69 -8.14 -3.98
CA PRO A 19 6.81 -9.24 -4.39
C PRO A 19 5.61 -9.46 -3.47
N TYR A 20 5.77 -9.23 -2.17
CA TYR A 20 4.69 -9.31 -1.18
C TYR A 20 3.58 -8.28 -1.42
N LEU A 21 3.95 -7.02 -1.72
CA LEU A 21 2.98 -5.96 -2.05
C LEU A 21 2.25 -6.29 -3.36
N HIS A 22 2.96 -6.79 -4.35
CA HIS A 22 2.34 -7.23 -5.61
C HIS A 22 1.32 -8.36 -5.38
N GLN A 23 1.65 -9.36 -4.54
CA GLN A 23 0.73 -10.43 -4.18
C GLN A 23 -0.52 -9.91 -3.47
N LEU A 24 -0.36 -9.00 -2.50
CA LEU A 24 -1.47 -8.34 -1.83
C LEU A 24 -2.33 -7.54 -2.81
N TYR A 25 -1.71 -6.78 -3.71
CA TYR A 25 -2.44 -5.98 -4.71
C TYR A 25 -3.26 -6.87 -5.64
N ARG A 26 -2.71 -8.00 -6.09
CA ARG A 26 -3.46 -9.01 -6.85
C ARG A 26 -4.58 -9.66 -6.05
N ALA A 27 -4.34 -10.01 -4.79
CA ALA A 27 -5.37 -10.57 -3.91
C ALA A 27 -6.53 -9.58 -3.70
N THR A 28 -6.21 -8.30 -3.51
CA THR A 28 -7.18 -7.21 -3.42
C THR A 28 -8.06 -7.18 -4.68
N HIS A 29 -7.45 -7.25 -5.87
CA HIS A 29 -8.15 -7.23 -7.16
C HIS A 29 -9.05 -8.43 -7.42
N THR A 30 -8.75 -9.57 -6.82
CA THR A 30 -9.46 -10.84 -7.09
C THR A 30 -10.49 -11.18 -6.03
N ARG A 31 -10.35 -10.66 -4.81
CA ARG A 31 -11.17 -11.09 -3.66
C ARG A 31 -12.02 -9.98 -3.04
N LEU A 32 -11.67 -8.71 -3.24
CA LEU A 32 -12.43 -7.60 -2.68
C LEU A 32 -13.34 -6.94 -3.71
N LEU A 33 -14.49 -6.43 -3.25
CA LEU A 33 -15.51 -5.82 -4.11
C LEU A 33 -15.08 -4.49 -4.73
N ARG A 34 -14.14 -3.76 -4.10
CA ARG A 34 -13.75 -2.40 -4.48
C ARG A 34 -12.23 -2.25 -4.62
N PRO A 35 -11.58 -3.03 -5.51
CA PRO A 35 -10.13 -3.12 -5.54
C PRO A 35 -9.41 -1.82 -5.88
N ARG A 36 -10.09 -0.90 -6.58
CA ARG A 36 -9.60 0.46 -6.88
C ARG A 36 -9.43 1.35 -5.66
N MET A 37 -9.90 0.94 -4.47
CA MET A 37 -9.66 1.65 -3.21
C MET A 37 -8.23 1.46 -2.69
N ALA A 38 -7.49 0.45 -3.15
CA ALA A 38 -6.09 0.27 -2.77
C ALA A 38 -5.20 1.31 -3.48
N SER A 39 -4.20 1.83 -2.77
CA SER A 39 -3.27 2.84 -3.31
C SER A 39 -2.46 2.36 -4.52
N GLY A 40 -2.12 1.06 -4.55
CA GLY A 40 -1.38 0.43 -5.64
C GLY A 40 0.06 0.90 -5.79
N PRO A 41 0.78 0.39 -6.83
CA PRO A 41 2.23 0.51 -6.93
C PRO A 41 2.76 1.95 -6.94
N LEU A 42 2.13 2.82 -7.74
CA LEU A 42 2.59 4.20 -7.91
C LEU A 42 2.51 4.99 -6.60
N GLN A 43 1.34 5.00 -5.94
CA GLN A 43 1.15 5.70 -4.67
C GLN A 43 1.92 5.02 -3.53
N GLY A 44 1.95 3.70 -3.49
CA GLY A 44 2.73 2.95 -2.49
C GLY A 44 4.20 3.33 -2.50
N LYS A 45 4.78 3.50 -3.69
CA LYS A 45 6.19 3.89 -3.85
C LYS A 45 6.46 5.32 -3.41
N LEU A 46 5.52 6.22 -3.67
CA LEU A 46 5.58 7.58 -3.11
C LEU A 46 5.57 7.54 -1.58
N LEU A 47 4.67 6.75 -0.97
CA LEU A 47 4.59 6.59 0.48
C LEU A 47 5.88 6.00 1.08
N THR A 48 6.44 4.96 0.44
CA THR A 48 7.73 4.39 0.83
C THR A 48 8.85 5.44 0.76
N LEU A 49 8.90 6.23 -0.32
CA LEU A 49 9.90 7.29 -0.49
C LEU A 49 9.79 8.33 0.63
N LEU A 50 8.58 8.81 0.92
CA LEU A 50 8.33 9.77 2.00
C LEU A 50 8.78 9.22 3.36
N CYS A 51 8.47 7.96 3.67
CA CYS A 51 8.91 7.33 4.92
C CYS A 51 10.43 7.17 4.99
N ARG A 52 11.11 6.86 3.88
CA ARG A 52 12.58 6.78 3.83
C ARG A 52 13.24 8.14 4.07
N LEU A 53 12.67 9.21 3.49
CA LEU A 53 13.19 10.56 3.61
C LEU A 53 12.97 11.13 5.02
N LEU A 54 11.78 10.93 5.59
CA LEU A 54 11.38 11.51 6.87
C LEU A 54 11.75 10.64 8.08
N GLN A 55 12.01 9.36 7.86
CA GLN A 55 12.33 8.36 8.89
C GLN A 55 11.38 8.40 10.10
N PRO A 56 10.04 8.34 9.91
CA PRO A 56 9.10 8.45 11.01
C PRO A 56 9.16 7.20 11.91
N ARG A 57 9.15 7.39 13.23
CA ARG A 57 9.07 6.28 14.19
C ARG A 57 7.65 5.79 14.44
N THR A 58 6.66 6.65 14.20
CA THR A 58 5.24 6.35 14.38
C THR A 58 4.45 6.97 13.23
N VAL A 59 3.57 6.17 12.62
CA VAL A 59 2.58 6.62 11.63
C VAL A 59 1.19 6.26 12.13
N VAL A 60 0.24 7.16 11.90
CA VAL A 60 -1.19 6.91 12.07
C VAL A 60 -1.85 6.96 10.70
N GLU A 61 -2.52 5.87 10.32
CA GLU A 61 -3.25 5.72 9.07
C GLU A 61 -4.74 5.58 9.37
N ILE A 62 -5.57 6.34 8.66
CA ILE A 62 -7.03 6.26 8.75
C ILE A 62 -7.52 5.65 7.44
N GLY A 63 -8.05 4.43 7.52
CA GLY A 63 -8.43 3.58 6.40
C GLY A 63 -7.36 2.54 6.09
N THR A 64 -7.47 1.35 6.68
CA THR A 64 -6.56 0.21 6.39
C THR A 64 -6.91 -0.43 5.05
N TYR A 65 -8.20 -0.61 4.75
CA TYR A 65 -8.71 -1.42 3.64
C TYR A 65 -7.95 -2.75 3.53
N SER A 66 -7.27 -3.02 2.41
CA SER A 66 -6.47 -4.23 2.20
C SER A 66 -5.12 -4.24 2.92
N GLY A 67 -4.69 -3.12 3.50
CA GLY A 67 -3.39 -2.97 4.20
C GLY A 67 -2.22 -2.57 3.30
N TYR A 68 -2.45 -2.31 2.00
CA TYR A 68 -1.37 -2.05 1.04
C TYR A 68 -0.55 -0.80 1.39
N SER A 69 -1.22 0.32 1.70
CA SER A 69 -0.55 1.58 2.06
C SER A 69 0.22 1.49 3.37
N ALA A 70 -0.34 0.82 4.39
CA ALA A 70 0.35 0.54 5.66
C ALA A 70 1.68 -0.17 5.42
N LEU A 71 1.67 -1.27 4.65
CA LEU A 71 2.88 -2.03 4.34
C LEU A 71 3.86 -1.26 3.47
N ALA A 72 3.35 -0.45 2.51
CA ALA A 72 4.19 0.41 1.68
C ALA A 72 4.91 1.49 2.50
N MET A 73 4.24 2.09 3.49
CA MET A 73 4.87 3.01 4.44
C MET A 73 5.90 2.28 5.31
N ALA A 74 5.53 1.13 5.89
CA ALA A 74 6.41 0.34 6.75
C ALA A 74 7.73 -0.05 6.07
N ALA A 75 7.71 -0.37 4.77
CA ALA A 75 8.88 -0.69 3.97
C ALA A 75 9.90 0.47 3.84
N GLY A 76 9.51 1.70 4.17
CA GLY A 76 10.37 2.87 4.20
C GLY A 76 10.73 3.37 5.59
N MET A 77 10.15 2.80 6.66
CA MET A 77 10.34 3.25 8.03
C MET A 77 11.60 2.65 8.67
N PRO A 78 12.21 3.33 9.67
CA PRO A 78 13.31 2.75 10.46
C PRO A 78 12.87 1.48 11.20
N GLU A 79 13.82 0.60 11.48
CA GLU A 79 13.57 -0.58 12.31
C GLU A 79 13.01 -0.19 13.70
N GLY A 80 12.09 -0.99 14.23
CA GLY A 80 11.42 -0.73 15.50
C GLY A 80 10.34 0.34 15.47
N SER A 81 10.05 0.91 14.28
CA SER A 81 8.95 1.86 14.11
C SER A 81 7.59 1.16 14.12
N ARG A 82 6.51 1.95 14.29
CA ARG A 82 5.14 1.43 14.43
C ARG A 82 4.17 2.17 13.52
N ILE A 83 3.21 1.43 12.98
CA ILE A 83 2.05 1.98 12.28
C ILE A 83 0.80 1.59 13.06
N PHE A 84 -0.04 2.59 13.32
CA PHE A 84 -1.40 2.37 13.80
C PHE A 84 -2.33 2.64 12.62
N THR A 85 -2.96 1.60 12.11
CA THR A 85 -3.92 1.69 11.01
C THR A 85 -5.31 1.32 11.52
N PHE A 86 -6.31 2.08 11.09
CA PHE A 86 -7.68 1.94 11.56
C PHE A 86 -8.61 1.69 10.37
N GLU A 87 -9.42 0.64 10.46
CA GLU A 87 -10.47 0.33 9.51
C GLU A 87 -11.81 0.32 10.22
N ILE A 88 -12.83 0.90 9.58
CA ILE A 88 -14.18 0.95 10.14
C ILE A 88 -15.02 -0.27 9.74
N ASN A 89 -14.71 -0.89 8.59
CA ASN A 89 -15.40 -2.07 8.09
C ASN A 89 -14.74 -3.35 8.63
N ASP A 90 -15.34 -3.92 9.66
CA ASP A 90 -14.91 -5.16 10.32
C ASP A 90 -14.99 -6.39 9.40
N GLU A 91 -15.90 -6.41 8.40
CA GLU A 91 -15.96 -7.50 7.41
C GLU A 91 -14.67 -7.64 6.58
N GLN A 92 -13.80 -6.62 6.55
CA GLN A 92 -12.51 -6.69 5.86
C GLN A 92 -11.44 -7.43 6.68
N GLU A 93 -11.63 -7.64 7.98
CA GLU A 93 -10.59 -8.15 8.87
C GLU A 93 -10.07 -9.53 8.41
N ASP A 94 -10.97 -10.44 8.04
CA ASP A 94 -10.59 -11.79 7.58
C ASP A 94 -9.69 -11.76 6.32
N PHE A 95 -9.89 -10.78 5.45
CA PHE A 95 -9.03 -10.60 4.29
C PHE A 95 -7.71 -9.92 4.65
N THR A 96 -7.74 -8.87 5.47
CA THR A 96 -6.62 -7.95 5.69
C THR A 96 -5.65 -8.45 6.76
N ARG A 97 -6.16 -9.01 7.86
CA ARG A 97 -5.37 -9.45 9.01
C ARG A 97 -4.23 -10.40 8.64
N PRO A 98 -4.39 -11.38 7.73
CA PRO A 98 -3.29 -12.28 7.35
C PRO A 98 -2.13 -11.61 6.62
N TRP A 99 -2.29 -10.38 6.12
CA TRP A 99 -1.23 -9.66 5.40
C TRP A 99 -0.36 -8.78 6.30
N LEU A 100 -0.88 -8.40 7.48
CA LEU A 100 -0.28 -7.47 8.43
C LEU A 100 0.41 -8.22 9.58
#